data_AF-A0A5D2DAT2-F1
#
_entry.id   AF-A0A5D2DAT2-F1
#
_cell.length_a   1.000
_cell.length_b   1.000
_cell.length_c   1.000
_cell.angle_alpha   90.00
_cell.angle_beta   90.00
_cell.angle_gamma   90.00
#
_symmetry.space_group_name_H-M   'P 1'
#
loop_
_entity.id
_entity.type
_entity.pdbx_description
1 polymer ?
#
loop_
_entity_poly.entity_id
_entity_poly.type
_entity_poly.pdbx_seq_one_letter_code
_entity_poly.pdbx_strand_id
1 'polypeptide(L)'
;MIVEEKLSLFQNHQAKQQWRMVVRNAVVSNKKVIFKDYASGFPKESDMVVTVDENVKLKVAGDSKDILVNNLYLSCDPYMRLWTTNRSSEIFGPYTL
;
A
#
# COMPACT_ATOMS: atom_id res chain seq x y z
N MET A 1 -14.67 -13.15 -7.42
CA MET A 1 -16.15 -13.29 -7.38
C MET A 1 -16.82 -12.41 -6.31
N ILE A 2 -16.27 -11.22 -5.99
CA ILE A 2 -16.85 -10.26 -5.01
C ILE A 2 -17.19 -8.91 -5.70
N VAL A 3 -16.82 -8.75 -6.97
CA VAL A 3 -16.87 -7.45 -7.66
C VAL A 3 -18.23 -7.18 -8.31
N GLU A 4 -18.95 -8.20 -8.77
CA GLU A 4 -20.20 -8.00 -9.52
C GLU A 4 -21.43 -7.76 -8.64
N GLU A 5 -21.55 -8.44 -7.50
CA GLU A 5 -22.75 -8.36 -6.66
C GLU A 5 -22.91 -6.99 -5.96
N LYS A 6 -21.82 -6.22 -5.81
CA LYS A 6 -21.87 -4.88 -5.20
C LYS A 6 -22.37 -3.79 -6.16
N LEU A 7 -22.23 -3.97 -7.49
CA LEU A 7 -22.57 -2.95 -8.48
C LEU A 7 -24.06 -2.57 -8.47
N SER A 8 -24.96 -3.52 -8.20
CA SER A 8 -26.41 -3.26 -8.12
C SER A 8 -26.80 -2.47 -6.87
N LEU A 9 -26.16 -2.75 -5.73
CA LEU A 9 -26.37 -2.05 -4.45
C LEU A 9 -25.89 -0.60 -4.47
N PHE A 10 -24.93 -0.26 -5.33
CA PHE A 10 -24.40 1.10 -5.48
C PHE A 10 -25.37 2.09 -6.13
N GLN A 11 -26.43 1.63 -6.79
CA GLN A 11 -27.43 2.52 -7.40
C GLN A 11 -28.36 3.18 -6.36
N ASN A 12 -28.54 2.56 -5.19
CA ASN A 12 -29.33 3.15 -4.11
C ASN A 12 -28.48 4.13 -3.28
N HIS A 13 -28.87 5.41 -3.27
CA HIS A 13 -28.16 6.47 -2.55
C HIS A 13 -28.01 6.16 -1.04
N GLN A 14 -29.05 5.65 -0.38
CA GLN A 14 -29.00 5.33 1.06
C GLN A 14 -28.07 4.15 1.35
N ALA A 15 -28.15 3.09 0.54
CA ALA A 15 -27.26 1.93 0.66
C ALA A 15 -25.79 2.30 0.42
N LYS A 16 -25.53 3.20 -0.54
CA LYS A 16 -24.18 3.72 -0.82
C LYS A 16 -23.62 4.53 0.35
N GLN A 17 -24.43 5.39 0.99
CA GLN A 17 -23.99 6.15 2.17
C GLN A 17 -23.75 5.23 3.37
N GLN A 18 -24.65 4.28 3.62
CA GLN A 18 -24.50 3.30 4.69
C GLN A 18 -23.23 2.46 4.50
N TRP A 19 -23.01 1.95 3.28
CA TRP A 19 -21.82 1.17 2.96
C TRP A 19 -20.53 1.99 3.09
N ARG A 20 -20.52 3.27 2.67
CA ARG A 20 -19.39 4.18 2.92
C ARG A 20 -19.08 4.33 4.40
N MET A 21 -20.09 4.43 5.26
CA MET A 21 -19.90 4.55 6.71
C MET A 21 -19.34 3.27 7.32
N VAL A 22 -19.82 2.10 6.88
CA VAL A 22 -19.31 0.79 7.32
C VAL A 22 -17.84 0.63 6.91
N VAL A 23 -17.49 0.97 5.67
CA VAL A 23 -16.10 0.88 5.19
C VAL A 23 -15.16 1.84 5.93
N ARG A 24 -15.61 3.06 6.23
CA ARG A 24 -14.80 4.10 6.90
C ARG A 24 -14.33 3.78 8.32
N ASN A 25 -14.91 2.78 8.98
CA ASN A 25 -14.48 2.36 10.32
C ASN A 25 -14.11 0.85 10.36
N ALA A 26 -14.00 0.22 9.19
CA ALA A 26 -13.59 -1.17 9.13
C ALA A 26 -12.12 -1.33 9.56
N VAL A 27 -11.86 -2.41 10.28
CA VAL A 27 -10.52 -2.93 10.53
C VAL A 27 -10.31 -4.08 9.57
N VAL A 28 -9.22 -4.03 8.80
CA VAL A 28 -8.94 -5.03 7.75
C VAL A 28 -7.51 -5.52 7.85
N SER A 29 -7.28 -6.73 7.33
CA SER A 29 -5.95 -7.25 7.10
C SER A 29 -5.31 -6.60 5.86
N ASN A 30 -4.05 -6.19 5.96
CA ASN A 30 -3.26 -5.63 4.87
C ASN A 30 -1.98 -6.44 4.67
N LYS A 31 -1.82 -7.05 3.48
CA LYS A 31 -0.60 -7.78 3.13
C LYS A 31 0.45 -6.80 2.62
N LYS A 32 1.68 -6.93 3.11
CA LYS A 32 2.80 -6.04 2.79
C LYS A 32 4.01 -6.88 2.40
N VAL A 33 4.75 -6.41 1.40
CA VAL A 33 6.08 -6.91 1.08
C VAL A 33 7.09 -5.97 1.73
N ILE A 34 7.90 -6.49 2.65
CA ILE A 34 8.89 -5.71 3.40
C ILE A 34 10.28 -6.14 2.93
N PHE A 35 11.12 -5.18 2.64
CA PHE A 35 12.54 -5.38 2.41
C PHE A 35 13.27 -5.40 3.75
N LYS A 36 13.95 -6.51 4.09
CA LYS A 36 14.44 -6.78 5.45
C LYS A 36 15.68 -5.97 5.80
N ASP A 37 16.63 -5.90 4.88
CA ASP A 37 17.94 -5.27 5.07
C ASP A 37 18.56 -4.98 3.71
N TYR A 38 19.57 -4.10 3.68
CA TYR A 38 20.29 -3.73 2.46
C TYR A 38 20.95 -4.95 1.79
N ALA A 39 20.76 -5.06 0.48
CA ALA A 39 21.33 -6.13 -0.32
C ALA A 39 22.80 -5.83 -0.66
N SER A 40 23.68 -6.81 -0.44
CA SER A 40 25.11 -6.73 -0.79
C SER A 40 25.39 -7.16 -2.25
N GLY A 41 24.49 -6.85 -3.19
CA GLY A 41 24.56 -7.31 -4.57
C GLY A 41 23.24 -7.15 -5.34
N PHE A 42 22.88 -8.15 -6.15
CA PHE A 42 21.54 -8.21 -6.75
C PHE A 42 20.51 -8.65 -5.70
N PRO A 43 19.35 -7.95 -5.60
CA PRO A 43 18.31 -8.33 -4.67
C PRO A 43 17.74 -9.70 -5.04
N LYS A 44 17.47 -10.50 -4.01
CA LYS A 44 16.89 -11.84 -4.11
C LYS A 44 15.51 -11.86 -3.46
N GLU A 45 14.73 -12.87 -3.79
CA GLU A 45 13.42 -13.09 -3.15
C GLU A 45 13.55 -13.23 -1.62
N SER A 46 14.64 -13.85 -1.14
CA SER A 46 14.93 -14.02 0.29
C SER A 46 15.07 -12.71 1.08
N ASP A 47 15.40 -11.62 0.38
CA ASP A 47 15.61 -10.30 0.97
C ASP A 47 14.28 -9.58 1.23
N MET A 48 13.19 -10.13 0.69
CA MET A 48 11.83 -9.67 0.88
C MET A 48 11.06 -10.63 1.80
N VAL A 49 10.07 -10.11 2.52
CA VAL A 49 9.13 -10.92 3.30
C VAL A 49 7.71 -10.42 3.11
N VAL A 50 6.80 -11.37 2.88
CA VAL A 50 5.37 -11.10 2.89
C VAL A 50 4.89 -11.18 4.34
N THR A 51 4.34 -10.08 4.83
CA THR A 51 3.75 -9.99 6.17
C THR A 51 2.28 -9.57 6.04
N VAL A 52 1.50 -9.85 7.08
CA VAL A 52 0.09 -9.44 7.15
C VAL A 52 -0.09 -8.59 8.40
N ASP A 53 -0.53 -7.36 8.19
CA ASP A 53 -0.96 -6.46 9.27
C ASP A 53 -2.48 -6.62 9.44
N GLU A 54 -2.91 -7.32 10.48
CA GLU A 54 -4.32 -7.69 10.66
C GLU A 54 -5.23 -6.53 11.06
N ASN A 55 -4.65 -5.41 11.54
CA ASN A 55 -5.39 -4.39 12.29
C ASN A 55 -5.37 -3.00 11.64
N VAL A 56 -5.36 -2.93 10.30
CA VAL A 56 -5.38 -1.65 9.58
C VAL A 56 -6.78 -1.04 9.62
N LYS A 57 -6.89 0.12 10.29
CA LYS A 57 -8.12 0.92 10.30
C LYS A 57 -8.26 1.70 9.00
N LEU A 58 -9.40 1.59 8.32
CA LEU A 58 -9.67 2.33 7.07
C LEU A 58 -10.09 3.79 7.32
N LYS A 59 -9.31 4.50 8.14
CA LYS A 59 -9.59 5.87 8.56
C LYS A 59 -8.29 6.67 8.68
N VAL A 60 -8.32 7.87 8.15
CA VAL A 60 -7.25 8.86 8.26
C VAL A 60 -7.45 9.71 9.52
N ALA A 61 -6.36 10.19 10.13
CA ALA A 61 -6.44 11.08 11.29
C ALA A 61 -7.17 12.39 10.92
N GLY A 62 -8.06 12.88 11.79
CA GLY A 62 -9.05 13.92 11.47
C GLY A 62 -8.46 15.21 10.90
N ASP A 63 -7.26 15.59 11.35
CA ASP A 63 -6.61 16.86 10.99
C ASP A 63 -5.45 16.68 9.99
N SER A 64 -5.23 15.45 9.49
CA SER A 64 -4.15 15.17 8.54
C SER A 64 -4.60 15.40 7.09
N LYS A 65 -3.66 15.77 6.22
CA LYS A 65 -3.89 15.88 4.76
C LYS A 65 -3.62 14.54 4.06
N ASP A 66 -3.63 13.44 4.80
CA ASP A 66 -3.23 12.14 4.28
C ASP A 66 -4.36 11.50 3.46
N ILE A 67 -3.98 10.62 2.55
CA ILE A 67 -4.91 9.87 1.70
C ILE A 67 -4.68 8.39 1.95
N LEU A 68 -5.73 7.68 2.35
CA LEU A 68 -5.70 6.23 2.39
C LEU A 68 -6.14 5.66 1.04
N VAL A 69 -5.30 4.81 0.45
CA VAL A 69 -5.51 4.22 -0.87
C VAL A 69 -5.56 2.70 -0.81
N ASN A 70 -6.25 2.10 -1.77
CA ASN A 70 -6.17 0.67 -2.07
C ASN A 70 -5.35 0.50 -3.35
N ASN A 71 -4.16 -0.09 -3.23
CA ASN A 71 -3.24 -0.25 -4.36
C ASN A 71 -3.75 -1.37 -5.29
N LEU A 72 -4.07 -1.03 -6.54
CA LEU A 72 -4.58 -1.98 -7.53
C LEU A 72 -3.47 -2.62 -8.36
N TYR A 73 -2.43 -1.85 -8.66
CA TYR A 73 -1.29 -2.27 -9.46
C TYR A 73 -0.01 -1.66 -8.89
N LEU A 74 1.10 -2.36 -9.08
CA LEU A 74 2.44 -1.92 -8.71
C LEU A 74 3.35 -2.09 -9.93
N SER A 75 4.20 -1.10 -10.20
CA SER A 75 5.25 -1.21 -11.21
C SER A 75 6.49 -1.90 -10.64
N CYS A 76 7.26 -2.54 -11.51
CA CYS A 76 8.57 -3.11 -11.19
C CYS A 76 9.60 -2.46 -12.11
N ASP A 77 10.10 -1.29 -11.71
CA ASP A 77 10.99 -0.50 -12.55
C ASP A 77 12.46 -0.75 -12.22
N PRO A 78 13.37 -0.80 -13.21
CA PRO A 78 14.79 -1.10 -12.97
C PRO A 78 15.47 -0.17 -11.95
N TYR A 79 15.03 1.09 -11.86
CA TYR A 79 15.59 2.06 -10.91
C TYR A 79 15.36 1.66 -9.45
N MET A 80 14.33 0.85 -9.15
CA MET A 80 14.01 0.43 -7.78
C MET A 80 15.18 -0.31 -7.12
N ARG A 81 16.03 -0.98 -7.91
CA ARG A 81 17.26 -1.62 -7.45
C ARG A 81 18.22 -0.66 -6.75
N LEU A 82 18.26 0.61 -7.14
CA LEU A 82 19.18 1.60 -6.54
C LEU A 82 18.86 1.84 -5.06
N TRP A 83 17.60 1.66 -4.66
CA TRP A 83 17.12 1.80 -3.29
C TRP A 83 17.37 0.57 -2.41
N THR A 84 17.72 -0.59 -3.00
CA THR A 84 17.95 -1.83 -2.25
C THR A 84 19.37 -1.93 -1.68
N THR A 85 20.24 -0.95 -1.96
CA THR A 85 21.64 -0.95 -1.50
C THR A 85 21.86 0.15 -0.46
N ASN A 86 22.84 -0.03 0.44
CA ASN A 86 23.20 0.96 1.46
C ASN A 86 23.98 2.17 0.87
N ARG A 87 23.87 2.40 -0.45
CA ARG A 87 24.51 3.53 -1.14
C ARG A 87 23.50 4.44 -1.82
N SER A 88 22.21 4.30 -1.50
CA SER A 88 21.15 5.10 -2.11
C SER A 88 21.39 6.61 -1.95
N SER A 89 21.84 7.07 -0.77
CA SER A 89 22.19 8.47 -0.53
C SER A 89 23.34 8.97 -1.41
N GLU A 90 24.36 8.14 -1.67
CA GLU A 90 25.44 8.48 -2.60
C GLU A 90 24.97 8.53 -4.06
N ILE A 91 24.09 7.60 -4.44
CA ILE A 91 23.54 7.49 -5.80
C ILE A 91 22.62 8.67 -6.13
N PHE A 92 21.78 9.08 -5.17
CA PHE A 92 20.76 10.10 -5.37
C PHE A 92 21.15 11.48 -4.84
N GLY A 93 22.26 11.60 -4.11
CA GLY A 93 22.76 12.87 -3.56
C GLY A 93 22.85 14.03 -4.57
N PRO A 94 23.23 13.83 -5.85
CA PRO A 94 23.24 14.90 -6.85
C PRO A 94 21.85 15.42 -7.27
N TYR A 95 20.77 14.67 -6.96
CA TYR A 95 19.39 14.96 -7.38
C TYR A 95 18.49 15.41 -6.23
N THR A 96 18.99 15.35 -5.00
CA THR A 96 18.33 15.91 -3.82
C THR A 96 18.85 17.32 -3.60
N LEU A 97 18.00 18.32 -3.87
CA LEU A 97 18.24 19.75 -3.59
C LEU A 97 18.32 20.04 -2.09
#